data_AF-A0A6U5VTE7-F1
#
_entry.id   AF-A0A6U5VTE7-F1
#
_cell.length_a   1.000
_cell.length_b   1.000
_cell.length_c   1.000
_cell.angle_alpha   90.00
_cell.angle_beta   90.00
_cell.angle_gamma   90.00
#
_symmetry.space_group_name_H-M   'P 1'
#
loop_
_entity.id
_entity.type
_entity.pdbx_description
1 polymer ?
#
loop_
_entity_poly.entity_id
_entity_poly.type
_entity_poly.pdbx_seq_one_letter_code
_entity_poly.pdbx_strand_id
1 'polypeptide(L)'
;MYQWYGEEYLGAAHGLIGIVHQLLMAREVLKDQMNLEGWEEVLVKSLDYIIACRFDSGNYPAVRGDGEDYLLHFCHGAPGAVFMFLAAFRAFPSHERYLHAARQAGDCVWEYGLLKKGPGLCHGVAGNGYCFLALYRDDPDTEKKGEWLHRAVEFAEFMREEGERNERWLLKPDNPYSLFEGLGGAVCFLADLVGVLQSQIETSSDLDHHVPSFPLFETPLS
;
A
#
# COMPACT_ATOMS: atom_id res chain seq x y z
N MET A 1 14.88 -15.84 12.26
CA MET A 1 14.70 -15.10 11.00
C MET A 1 14.13 -16.05 9.96
N TYR A 2 13.35 -15.54 9.01
CA TYR A 2 12.70 -16.34 7.96
C TYR A 2 13.47 -16.19 6.65
N GLN A 3 13.40 -17.22 5.80
CA GLN A 3 14.11 -17.26 4.52
C GLN A 3 13.22 -17.80 3.41
N TRP A 4 13.40 -17.28 2.20
CA TRP A 4 12.84 -17.81 0.97
C TRP A 4 13.91 -17.79 -0.11
N TYR A 5 14.04 -18.89 -0.85
CA TYR A 5 15.06 -19.07 -1.89
C TYR A 5 16.51 -18.78 -1.44
N GLY A 6 16.82 -19.09 -0.17
CA GLY A 6 18.15 -18.91 0.41
C GLY A 6 18.43 -17.51 0.99
N GLU A 7 17.49 -16.57 0.84
CA GLU A 7 17.67 -15.17 1.24
C GLU A 7 16.74 -14.76 2.39
N GLU A 8 17.24 -13.89 3.28
CA GLU A 8 16.46 -13.29 4.36
C GLU A 8 15.70 -12.05 3.86
N TYR A 9 14.67 -12.27 3.03
CA TYR A 9 13.84 -11.19 2.50
C TYR A 9 13.15 -10.37 3.60
N LEU A 10 13.11 -9.05 3.40
CA LEU A 10 12.39 -8.13 4.27
C LEU A 10 11.00 -7.78 3.73
N GLY A 11 10.84 -7.69 2.40
CA GLY A 11 9.65 -7.20 1.72
C GLY A 11 8.33 -7.96 1.97
N ALA A 12 7.20 -7.41 1.49
CA ALA A 12 5.88 -7.97 1.78
C ALA A 12 5.55 -9.26 1.02
N ALA A 13 6.13 -9.49 -0.16
CA ALA A 13 5.79 -10.66 -0.97
C ALA A 13 6.43 -11.96 -0.44
N HIS A 14 7.69 -11.88 0.00
CA HIS A 14 8.49 -13.07 0.33
C HIS A 14 9.21 -12.97 1.67
N GLY A 15 8.99 -11.88 2.42
CA GLY A 15 9.83 -11.52 3.55
C GLY A 15 9.08 -11.27 4.85
N LEU A 16 9.85 -10.80 5.81
CA LEU A 16 9.41 -10.57 7.19
C LEU A 16 8.22 -9.60 7.29
N ILE A 17 8.16 -8.55 6.46
CA ILE A 17 7.03 -7.59 6.42
C ILE A 17 5.72 -8.32 6.15
N GLY A 18 5.69 -9.23 5.18
CA GLY A 18 4.49 -9.99 4.83
C GLY A 18 4.07 -10.95 5.94
N ILE A 19 5.03 -11.65 6.53
CA ILE A 19 4.80 -12.57 7.65
C ILE A 19 4.23 -11.83 8.87
N VAL A 20 4.86 -10.73 9.27
CA VAL A 20 4.42 -9.91 10.41
C VAL A 20 3.04 -9.32 10.13
N HIS A 21 2.80 -8.81 8.92
CA HIS A 21 1.47 -8.32 8.53
C HIS A 21 0.39 -9.39 8.72
N GLN A 22 0.63 -10.62 8.26
CA GLN A 22 -0.34 -11.70 8.39
C GLN A 22 -0.60 -12.10 9.85
N LEU A 23 0.44 -12.12 10.69
CA LEU A 23 0.30 -12.39 12.12
C LEU A 23 -0.49 -11.28 12.84
N LEU A 24 -0.31 -10.02 12.45
CA LEU A 24 -1.10 -8.89 12.96
C LEU A 24 -2.58 -9.00 12.56
N MET A 25 -2.85 -9.38 11.31
CA MET A 25 -4.22 -9.58 10.83
C MET A 25 -4.92 -10.77 11.50
N ALA A 26 -4.17 -11.80 11.87
CA ALA A 26 -4.68 -12.98 12.58
C ALA A 26 -4.67 -12.84 14.11
N ARG A 27 -4.26 -11.69 14.65
CA ARG A 27 -3.94 -11.49 16.07
C ARG A 27 -5.05 -11.96 17.01
N GLU A 28 -6.30 -11.58 16.76
CA GLU A 28 -7.42 -11.93 17.66
C GLU A 28 -7.71 -13.43 17.64
N VAL A 29 -7.62 -14.09 16.48
CA VAL A 29 -7.75 -15.55 16.37
C VAL A 29 -6.60 -16.25 17.10
N LEU A 30 -5.38 -15.72 16.98
CA LEU A 30 -4.19 -16.28 17.65
C LEU A 30 -4.28 -16.14 19.17
N LYS A 31 -4.79 -15.02 19.70
CA LYS A 31 -5.01 -14.86 21.15
C LYS A 31 -5.93 -15.92 21.72
N ASP A 32 -7.02 -16.21 21.01
CA ASP A 32 -8.04 -17.13 21.50
C ASP A 32 -7.60 -18.60 21.41
N GLN A 33 -6.82 -18.95 20.38
CA GLN A 33 -6.44 -20.33 20.09
C GLN A 33 -5.05 -20.72 20.62
N MET A 34 -4.13 -19.76 20.66
CA MET A 34 -2.75 -20.01 21.03
C MET A 34 -2.51 -19.46 22.44
N ASN A 35 -2.51 -20.36 23.42
CA ASN A 35 -1.99 -20.09 24.77
C ASN A 35 -0.46 -19.99 24.77
N LEU A 36 0.09 -19.24 23.81
CA LEU A 36 1.51 -18.96 23.72
C LEU A 36 1.79 -17.74 24.59
N GLU A 37 2.69 -17.87 25.57
CA GLU A 37 3.18 -16.71 26.29
C GLU A 37 4.26 -16.00 25.46
N GLY A 38 4.24 -14.66 25.46
CA GLY A 38 5.33 -13.84 24.89
C GLY A 38 5.33 -13.64 23.37
N TRP A 39 4.39 -14.19 22.59
CA TRP A 39 4.39 -13.99 21.13
C TRP A 39 4.13 -12.53 20.71
N GLU A 40 3.33 -11.77 21.46
CA GLU A 40 3.14 -10.34 21.19
C GLU A 40 4.46 -9.56 21.35
N GLU A 41 5.29 -9.95 22.31
CA GLU A 41 6.63 -9.38 22.50
C GLU A 41 7.53 -9.70 21.30
N VAL A 42 7.43 -10.91 20.74
CA VAL A 42 8.13 -11.28 19.50
C VAL A 42 7.66 -10.45 18.32
N LEU A 43 6.35 -10.17 18.20
CA LEU A 43 5.81 -9.30 17.16
C LEU A 43 6.31 -7.86 17.31
N VAL A 44 6.28 -7.30 18.52
CA VAL A 44 6.78 -5.95 18.79
C VAL A 44 8.27 -5.85 18.46
N LYS A 45 9.09 -6.81 18.89
CA LYS A 45 10.52 -6.86 18.55
C LYS A 45 10.75 -6.98 17.04
N SER A 46 9.89 -7.72 16.33
CA SER A 46 9.98 -7.85 14.87
C SER A 46 9.63 -6.53 14.18
N LEU A 47 8.61 -5.82 14.65
CA LEU A 47 8.24 -4.49 14.14
C LEU A 47 9.35 -3.46 14.39
N ASP A 48 9.88 -3.41 15.61
CA ASP A 48 10.95 -2.49 15.98
C ASP A 48 12.23 -2.79 15.18
N TYR A 49 12.52 -4.07 14.91
CA TYR A 49 13.60 -4.47 14.00
C TYR A 49 13.38 -3.97 12.57
N ILE A 50 12.17 -4.10 12.01
CA ILE A 50 11.85 -3.61 10.67
C ILE A 50 12.04 -2.09 10.62
N ILE A 51 11.53 -1.33 11.60
CA ILE A 51 11.72 0.13 11.70
C ILE A 51 13.21 0.49 11.67
N ALA A 52 14.05 -0.26 12.38
CA ALA A 52 15.49 -0.03 12.42
C ALA A 52 16.22 -0.35 11.10
N CYS A 53 15.60 -1.11 10.20
CA CYS A 53 16.18 -1.42 8.88
C CYS A 53 15.92 -0.32 7.83
N ARG A 54 15.19 0.74 8.19
CA ARG A 54 14.84 1.82 7.26
C ARG A 54 16.08 2.59 6.79
N PHE A 55 16.14 2.89 5.50
CA PHE A 55 17.14 3.78 4.92
C PHE A 55 16.85 5.26 5.25
N ASP A 56 17.84 6.13 5.02
CA ASP A 56 17.68 7.58 5.19
C ASP A 56 16.59 8.17 4.27
N SER A 57 16.35 7.53 3.12
CA SER A 57 15.25 7.89 2.18
C SER A 57 13.84 7.61 2.73
N GLY A 58 13.73 6.82 3.81
CA GLY A 58 12.47 6.27 4.31
C GLY A 58 12.09 4.91 3.72
N ASN A 59 12.87 4.38 2.77
CA ASN A 59 12.65 3.06 2.15
C ASN A 59 13.21 1.91 3.02
N TYR A 60 13.02 0.67 2.56
CA TYR A 60 13.48 -0.55 3.21
C TYR A 60 14.23 -1.45 2.24
N PRO A 61 15.26 -2.16 2.70
CA PRO A 61 16.01 -3.10 1.85
C PRO A 61 15.13 -4.27 1.41
N ALA A 62 15.41 -4.86 0.25
CA ALA A 62 14.71 -6.06 -0.21
C ALA A 62 15.10 -7.29 0.61
N VAL A 63 16.39 -7.41 0.92
CA VAL A 63 17.00 -8.49 1.69
C VAL A 63 17.75 -7.90 2.86
N ARG A 64 17.76 -8.60 4.00
CA ARG A 64 18.51 -8.16 5.17
C ARG A 64 19.99 -7.92 4.85
N GLY A 65 20.50 -6.75 5.25
CA GLY A 65 21.90 -6.40 5.09
C GLY A 65 22.26 -5.89 3.70
N ASP A 66 21.30 -5.85 2.78
CA ASP A 66 21.44 -5.14 1.51
C ASP A 66 21.53 -3.62 1.78
N GLY A 67 22.49 -2.97 1.12
CA GLY A 67 22.71 -1.53 1.20
C GLY A 67 22.12 -0.77 0.02
N GLU A 68 21.55 -1.47 -0.97
CA GLU A 68 21.06 -0.87 -2.19
C GLU A 68 19.61 -0.36 -2.03
N ASP A 69 19.45 0.96 -2.06
CA ASP A 69 18.17 1.64 -1.90
C ASP A 69 17.56 2.04 -3.25
N TYR A 70 16.88 1.10 -3.91
CA TYR A 70 16.30 1.34 -5.24
C TYR A 70 14.96 0.65 -5.52
N LEU A 71 14.55 -0.31 -4.69
CA LEU A 71 13.29 -1.03 -4.86
C LEU A 71 12.20 -0.37 -4.03
N LEU A 72 11.26 0.30 -4.72
CA LEU A 72 10.10 0.95 -4.11
C LEU A 72 8.81 0.29 -4.61
N HIS A 73 8.63 -0.96 -4.20
CA HIS A 73 7.57 -1.85 -4.68
C HIS A 73 6.74 -2.41 -3.52
N PHE A 74 5.52 -2.89 -3.82
CA PHE A 74 4.76 -3.68 -2.85
C PHE A 74 5.56 -4.93 -2.42
N CYS A 75 6.15 -5.64 -3.38
CA CYS A 75 6.92 -6.85 -3.06
C CYS A 75 8.19 -6.59 -2.25
N HIS A 76 8.85 -5.44 -2.44
CA HIS A 76 10.11 -5.05 -1.80
C HIS A 76 10.17 -3.54 -1.60
N GLY A 77 10.28 -3.08 -0.35
CA GLY A 77 10.44 -1.68 0.02
C GLY A 77 9.27 -1.09 0.83
N ALA A 78 9.28 0.24 0.94
CA ALA A 78 8.30 1.03 1.69
C ALA A 78 6.83 0.73 1.35
N PRO A 79 6.41 0.53 0.08
CA PRO A 79 5.00 0.32 -0.23
C PRO A 79 4.40 -0.88 0.53
N GLY A 80 5.12 -2.01 0.57
CA GLY A 80 4.69 -3.17 1.36
C GLY A 80 4.68 -2.89 2.88
N ALA A 81 5.64 -2.09 3.36
CA ALA A 81 5.77 -1.74 4.78
C ALA A 81 4.60 -0.88 5.30
N VAL A 82 4.03 0.02 4.46
CA VAL A 82 2.86 0.86 4.83
C VAL A 82 1.73 -0.01 5.38
N PHE A 83 1.33 -1.05 4.66
CA PHE A 83 0.22 -1.93 5.07
C PHE A 83 0.50 -2.66 6.39
N MET A 84 1.74 -3.08 6.60
CA MET A 84 2.16 -3.73 7.84
C MET A 84 2.12 -2.76 9.01
N PHE A 85 2.65 -1.54 8.86
CA PHE A 85 2.64 -0.55 9.94
C PHE A 85 1.24 -0.06 10.29
N LEU A 86 0.36 0.10 9.31
CA LEU A 86 -1.06 0.39 9.58
C LEU A 86 -1.73 -0.77 10.32
N ALA A 87 -1.44 -2.03 9.96
CA ALA A 87 -1.93 -3.18 10.72
C ALA A 87 -1.38 -3.20 12.15
N ALA A 88 -0.11 -2.83 12.35
CA ALA A 88 0.51 -2.73 13.66
C ALA A 88 -0.13 -1.62 14.51
N PHE A 89 -0.41 -0.46 13.91
CA PHE A 89 -1.10 0.63 14.59
C PHE A 89 -2.51 0.23 15.04
N ARG A 90 -3.28 -0.48 14.20
CA ARG A 90 -4.59 -1.02 14.60
C ARG A 90 -4.50 -2.03 15.74
N ALA A 91 -3.49 -2.90 15.71
CA ALA A 91 -3.28 -3.91 16.76
C ALA A 91 -2.79 -3.30 18.08
N PHE A 92 -2.05 -2.19 18.00
CA PHE A 92 -1.36 -1.54 19.12
C PHE A 92 -1.55 -0.02 19.08
N PRO A 93 -2.79 0.50 19.29
CA PRO A 93 -3.10 1.92 19.07
C PRO A 93 -2.35 2.88 20.01
N SER A 94 -1.89 2.40 21.17
CA SER A 94 -1.04 3.17 22.08
C SER A 94 0.39 3.38 21.58
N HIS A 95 0.80 2.67 20.53
CA HIS A 95 2.15 2.74 19.96
C HIS A 95 2.16 3.60 18.70
N GLU A 96 2.07 4.92 18.88
CA GLU A 96 2.02 5.91 17.79
C GLU A 96 3.20 5.83 16.81
N ARG A 97 4.32 5.23 17.24
CA ARG A 97 5.49 4.98 16.38
C ARG A 97 5.15 4.18 15.11
N TYR A 98 4.14 3.31 15.15
CA TYR A 98 3.73 2.55 13.97
C TYR A 98 3.00 3.43 12.96
N LEU A 99 2.11 4.32 13.39
CA LEU A 99 1.51 5.31 12.51
C LEU A 99 2.57 6.25 11.94
N HIS A 100 3.53 6.70 12.76
CA HIS A 100 4.65 7.52 12.29
C HIS A 100 5.47 6.80 11.22
N ALA A 101 5.81 5.53 11.43
CA ALA A 101 6.54 4.72 10.45
C ALA A 101 5.72 4.51 9.15
N ALA A 102 4.41 4.31 9.25
CA ALA A 102 3.52 4.22 8.08
C ALA A 102 3.52 5.52 7.26
N ARG A 103 3.40 6.68 7.93
CA ARG A 103 3.45 8.00 7.28
C ARG A 103 4.79 8.25 6.60
N GLN A 104 5.91 7.93 7.26
CA GLN A 104 7.25 8.06 6.67
C GLN A 104 7.43 7.16 5.43
N ALA A 105 6.93 5.92 5.48
CA ALA A 105 6.94 5.05 4.31
C ALA A 105 6.04 5.61 3.19
N GLY A 106 4.88 6.20 3.52
CA GLY A 106 4.02 6.91 2.57
C GLY A 106 4.66 8.15 1.95
N ASP A 107 5.41 8.94 2.73
CA ASP A 107 6.18 10.08 2.22
C ASP A 107 7.29 9.62 1.27
N CYS A 108 7.97 8.50 1.58
CA CYS A 108 8.93 7.88 0.67
C CYS A 108 8.27 7.43 -0.64
N VAL A 109 7.07 6.82 -0.57
CA VAL A 109 6.29 6.42 -1.74
C VAL A 109 5.90 7.64 -2.58
N TRP A 110 5.56 8.76 -1.94
CA TRP A 110 5.25 10.00 -2.64
C TRP A 110 6.44 10.55 -3.43
N GLU A 111 7.61 10.59 -2.81
CA GLU A 111 8.81 11.16 -3.41
C GLU A 111 9.33 10.29 -4.58
N TYR A 112 9.25 8.95 -4.48
CA TYR A 112 9.96 8.05 -5.39
C TYR A 112 9.06 7.01 -6.10
N GLY A 113 7.75 6.98 -5.84
CA GLY A 113 6.86 5.87 -6.19
C GLY A 113 6.26 5.88 -7.60
N LEU A 114 6.56 6.87 -8.43
CA LEU A 114 6.14 6.90 -9.83
C LEU A 114 7.10 6.06 -10.70
N LEU A 115 6.79 4.77 -10.80
CA LEU A 115 7.69 3.79 -11.38
C LEU A 115 7.68 3.77 -12.91
N LYS A 116 8.88 3.71 -13.49
CA LYS A 116 9.08 3.42 -14.92
C LYS A 116 8.72 1.98 -15.31
N LYS A 117 8.28 1.14 -14.36
CA LYS A 117 8.12 -0.31 -14.51
C LYS A 117 6.75 -0.74 -15.06
N GLY A 118 5.78 0.17 -15.04
CA GLY A 118 4.43 -0.06 -15.55
C GLY A 118 3.36 0.19 -14.47
N PRO A 119 2.10 -0.11 -14.79
CA PRO A 119 0.96 0.31 -13.97
C PRO A 119 0.57 -0.69 -12.88
N GLY A 120 1.12 -1.91 -12.83
CA GLY A 120 0.61 -3.00 -11.98
C GLY A 120 0.70 -2.82 -10.45
N LEU A 121 0.27 -3.86 -9.71
CA LEU A 121 0.19 -3.86 -8.24
C LEU A 121 1.48 -4.29 -7.54
N CYS A 122 2.17 -5.31 -8.05
CA CYS A 122 3.31 -5.91 -7.36
C CYS A 122 4.50 -4.94 -7.25
N HIS A 123 4.75 -4.21 -8.35
CA HIS A 123 5.88 -3.29 -8.52
C HIS A 123 5.58 -2.27 -9.63
N GLY A 124 4.39 -1.68 -9.59
CA GLY A 124 3.93 -0.65 -10.51
C GLY A 124 3.26 0.50 -9.76
N VAL A 125 2.83 1.52 -10.52
CA VAL A 125 2.28 2.76 -9.95
C VAL A 125 0.99 2.51 -9.17
N ALA A 126 0.09 1.62 -9.63
CA ALA A 126 -1.15 1.34 -8.92
C ALA A 126 -0.92 0.73 -7.53
N GLY A 127 0.03 -0.20 -7.42
CA GLY A 127 0.39 -0.80 -6.13
C GLY A 127 0.90 0.24 -5.12
N ASN A 128 1.69 1.19 -5.60
CA ASN A 128 2.16 2.30 -4.78
C ASN A 128 1.01 3.27 -4.45
N GLY A 129 0.08 3.52 -5.37
CA GLY A 129 -1.12 4.33 -5.14
C GLY A 129 -2.00 3.79 -4.02
N TYR A 130 -2.15 2.47 -3.88
CA TYR A 130 -2.88 1.85 -2.78
C TYR A 130 -2.32 2.18 -1.40
N CYS A 131 -1.04 2.54 -1.28
CA CYS A 131 -0.46 2.99 0.00
C CYS A 131 -1.18 4.24 0.52
N PHE A 132 -1.50 5.17 -0.38
CA PHE A 132 -2.20 6.39 -0.02
C PHE A 132 -3.66 6.14 0.31
N LEU A 133 -4.35 5.23 -0.38
CA LEU A 133 -5.71 4.82 -0.01
C LEU A 133 -5.73 4.15 1.37
N ALA A 134 -4.73 3.33 1.69
CA ALA A 134 -4.61 2.71 3.01
C ALA A 134 -4.35 3.75 4.11
N LEU A 135 -3.46 4.71 3.87
CA LEU A 135 -3.18 5.82 4.79
C LEU A 135 -4.41 6.72 4.98
N TYR A 136 -5.09 7.10 3.90
CA TYR A 136 -6.35 7.85 3.94
C TYR A 136 -7.40 7.17 4.85
N ARG A 137 -7.53 5.85 4.74
CA ARG A 137 -8.47 5.08 5.55
C ARG A 137 -8.11 5.12 7.05
N ASP A 138 -6.83 4.86 7.37
CA ASP A 138 -6.41 4.50 8.73
C ASP A 138 -5.75 5.63 9.52
N ASP A 139 -5.32 6.72 8.87
CA ASP A 139 -4.73 7.86 9.53
C ASP A 139 -5.82 8.68 10.27
N PRO A 140 -5.77 8.83 11.61
CA PRO A 140 -6.81 9.54 12.36
C PRO A 140 -6.78 11.06 12.16
N ASP A 141 -5.72 11.62 11.59
CA ASP A 141 -5.56 13.06 11.36
C ASP A 141 -6.29 13.48 10.08
N THR A 142 -7.32 14.30 10.23
CA THR A 142 -8.20 14.73 9.13
C THR A 142 -7.48 15.56 8.07
N GLU A 143 -6.48 16.36 8.45
CA GLU A 143 -5.69 17.13 7.48
C GLU A 143 -4.84 16.16 6.63
N LYS A 144 -4.20 15.19 7.30
CA LYS A 144 -3.43 14.15 6.62
C LYS A 144 -4.27 13.28 5.71
N LYS A 145 -5.52 12.97 6.07
CA LYS A 145 -6.44 12.25 5.17
C LYS A 145 -6.58 12.96 3.82
N GLY A 146 -6.81 14.28 3.83
CA GLY A 146 -6.91 15.06 2.59
C GLY A 146 -5.65 14.97 1.73
N GLU A 147 -4.47 15.08 2.36
CA GLU A 147 -3.18 14.91 1.68
C GLU A 147 -3.04 13.51 1.06
N TRP A 148 -3.34 12.45 1.79
CA TRP A 148 -3.23 11.07 1.29
C TRP A 148 -4.17 10.82 0.12
N LEU A 149 -5.43 11.25 0.20
CA LEU A 149 -6.37 11.09 -0.90
C LEU A 149 -5.91 11.85 -2.15
N HIS A 150 -5.41 13.08 -2.00
CA HIS A 150 -4.84 13.83 -3.11
C HIS A 150 -3.68 13.08 -3.77
N ARG A 151 -2.73 12.53 -3.01
CA ARG A 151 -1.61 11.75 -3.56
C ARG A 151 -2.07 10.50 -4.31
N ALA A 152 -3.15 9.84 -3.87
CA ALA A 152 -3.74 8.73 -4.62
C ALA A 152 -4.29 9.17 -5.99
N VAL A 153 -4.94 10.34 -6.04
CA VAL A 153 -5.44 10.94 -7.30
C VAL A 153 -4.29 11.28 -8.23
N GLU A 154 -3.21 11.90 -7.73
CA GLU A 154 -2.03 12.23 -8.54
C GLU A 154 -1.37 10.98 -9.16
N PHE A 155 -1.37 9.85 -8.43
CA PHE A 155 -0.88 8.59 -8.98
C PHE A 155 -1.79 8.04 -10.09
N ALA A 156 -3.12 8.21 -9.97
CA ALA A 156 -4.05 7.85 -11.03
C ALA A 156 -3.87 8.75 -12.28
N GLU A 157 -3.73 10.06 -12.09
CA GLU A 157 -3.48 11.02 -13.17
C GLU A 157 -2.17 10.73 -13.88
N PHE A 158 -1.09 10.45 -13.13
CA PHE A 158 0.18 10.04 -13.74
C PHE A 158 0.01 8.80 -14.64
N MET A 159 -0.72 7.77 -14.19
CA MET A 159 -0.94 6.58 -15.02
C MET A 159 -1.71 6.89 -16.30
N ARG A 160 -2.70 7.79 -16.23
CA ARG A 160 -3.45 8.26 -17.41
C ARG A 160 -2.51 8.97 -18.38
N GLU A 161 -1.78 9.97 -17.91
CA GLU A 161 -0.87 10.78 -18.73
C GLU A 161 0.27 9.94 -19.34
N GLU A 162 0.90 9.06 -18.54
CA GLU A 162 1.97 8.19 -19.02
C GLU A 162 1.45 7.17 -20.04
N GLY A 163 0.26 6.63 -19.81
CA GLY A 163 -0.41 5.71 -20.74
C GLY A 163 -0.74 6.36 -22.08
N GLU A 164 -1.23 7.60 -22.08
CA GLU A 164 -1.48 8.40 -23.28
C GLU A 164 -0.18 8.77 -24.01
N ARG A 165 0.85 9.17 -23.25
CA ARG A 165 2.14 9.61 -23.80
C ARG A 165 2.96 8.45 -24.38
N ASN A 166 2.90 7.28 -23.74
CA ASN A 166 3.71 6.13 -24.06
C ASN A 166 2.94 4.83 -23.81
N GLU A 167 2.13 4.42 -24.78
CA GLU A 167 1.36 3.17 -24.72
C GLU A 167 2.23 1.93 -24.41
N ARG A 168 3.51 1.93 -24.82
CA ARG A 168 4.44 0.82 -24.49
C ARG A 168 4.73 0.70 -23.00
N TRP A 169 4.57 1.77 -22.23
CA TRP A 169 4.70 1.72 -20.77
C TRP A 169 3.59 0.86 -20.15
N LEU A 170 2.36 0.93 -20.67
CA LEU A 170 1.24 0.07 -20.24
C LEU A 170 1.51 -1.42 -20.52
N LEU A 171 2.27 -1.70 -21.58
CA LEU A 171 2.61 -3.05 -22.04
C LEU A 171 3.99 -3.54 -21.56
N LYS A 172 4.68 -2.76 -20.72
CA LYS A 172 5.99 -3.13 -20.18
C LYS A 172 6.00 -4.39 -19.30
N PRO A 173 4.96 -4.69 -18.49
CA PRO A 173 4.93 -5.91 -17.67
C PRO A 173 4.98 -7.18 -18.51
N ASP A 174 5.56 -8.26 -17.98
CA ASP A 174 5.67 -9.54 -18.69
C ASP A 174 4.29 -10.12 -19.03
N ASN A 175 3.31 -9.93 -18.14
CA ASN A 175 1.91 -10.25 -18.37
C ASN A 175 1.04 -8.96 -18.33
N PRO A 176 0.94 -8.19 -19.44
CA PRO A 176 0.36 -6.85 -19.47
C PRO A 176 -1.09 -6.72 -19.01
N TYR A 177 -1.86 -7.81 -19.01
CA TYR A 177 -3.28 -7.83 -18.63
C TYR A 177 -3.53 -8.52 -17.29
N SER A 178 -2.49 -9.01 -16.62
CA SER A 178 -2.62 -9.73 -15.34
C SER A 178 -2.97 -8.79 -14.18
N LEU A 179 -3.45 -9.37 -13.08
CA LEU A 179 -3.78 -8.65 -11.86
C LEU A 179 -2.55 -8.03 -11.18
N PHE A 180 -1.47 -8.79 -10.99
CA PHE A 180 -0.35 -8.31 -10.18
C PHE A 180 0.68 -7.50 -10.97
N GLU A 181 0.83 -7.73 -12.27
CA GLU A 181 1.86 -7.05 -13.07
C GLU A 181 1.28 -5.98 -13.99
N GLY A 182 0.06 -6.19 -14.47
CA GLY A 182 -0.50 -5.46 -15.61
C GLY A 182 -1.70 -4.58 -15.30
N LEU A 183 -2.45 -4.30 -16.37
CA LEU A 183 -3.64 -3.45 -16.38
C LEU A 183 -4.77 -3.96 -15.51
N GLY A 184 -4.87 -5.28 -15.29
CA GLY A 184 -5.91 -5.83 -14.40
C GLY A 184 -5.83 -5.23 -13.00
N GLY A 185 -4.62 -5.10 -12.47
CA GLY A 185 -4.37 -4.45 -11.19
C GLY A 185 -4.55 -2.94 -11.20
N ALA A 186 -4.16 -2.28 -12.29
CA ALA A 186 -4.34 -0.85 -12.46
C ALA A 186 -5.84 -0.47 -12.43
N VAL A 187 -6.67 -1.26 -13.10
CA VAL A 187 -8.13 -1.07 -13.09
C VAL A 187 -8.71 -1.25 -11.69
N CYS A 188 -8.23 -2.22 -10.89
CA CYS A 188 -8.67 -2.37 -9.49
C CYS A 188 -8.39 -1.11 -8.67
N PHE A 189 -7.18 -0.56 -8.76
CA PHE A 189 -6.83 0.67 -8.06
C PHE A 189 -7.71 1.85 -8.47
N LEU A 190 -7.93 2.03 -9.78
CA LEU A 190 -8.76 3.12 -10.29
C LEU A 190 -10.23 2.96 -9.83
N ALA A 191 -10.77 1.74 -9.88
CA ALA A 191 -12.13 1.47 -9.43
C ALA A 191 -12.30 1.76 -7.93
N ASP A 192 -11.36 1.33 -7.09
CA ASP A 192 -11.39 1.59 -5.65
C ASP A 192 -11.24 3.09 -5.35
N LEU A 193 -10.36 3.80 -6.06
CA LEU A 193 -10.21 5.25 -5.93
C LEU A 193 -11.52 5.98 -6.29
N VAL A 194 -12.18 5.61 -7.39
CA VAL A 194 -13.47 6.19 -7.77
C VAL A 194 -14.50 5.94 -6.67
N GLY A 195 -14.57 4.74 -6.12
CA GLY A 195 -15.47 4.43 -5.00
C GLY A 195 -15.22 5.31 -3.77
N VAL A 196 -13.95 5.57 -3.43
CA VAL A 196 -13.59 6.50 -2.34
C VAL A 196 -14.05 7.92 -2.66
N LEU A 197 -13.77 8.43 -3.87
CA LEU A 197 -14.16 9.78 -4.28
C LEU A 197 -15.68 9.97 -4.28
N GLN A 198 -16.44 8.98 -4.76
CA GLN A 198 -17.91 8.99 -4.73
C GLN A 198 -18.43 9.09 -3.31
N SER A 199 -17.89 8.31 -2.38
CA SER A 199 -18.30 8.37 -0.96
C SER A 199 -18.04 9.75 -0.34
N GLN A 200 -16.96 10.43 -0.73
CA GLN A 200 -16.66 11.79 -0.26
C GLN A 200 -17.64 12.82 -0.82
N ILE A 201 -18.04 12.66 -2.08
CA ILE A 201 -19.04 13.52 -2.69
C ILE A 201 -20.40 13.31 -2.02
N GLU A 202 -20.82 12.07 -1.79
CA GLU A 202 -22.11 11.75 -1.14
C GLU A 202 -22.19 12.35 0.27
N THR A 203 -21.17 12.10 1.09
CA THR A 203 -21.06 12.66 2.45
C THR A 203 -20.97 14.19 2.48
N SER A 204 -20.45 14.81 1.41
CA SER A 204 -20.43 16.27 1.26
C SER A 204 -21.76 16.82 0.69
N SER A 205 -22.50 16.03 -0.09
CA SER A 205 -23.77 16.41 -0.72
C SER A 205 -24.98 16.30 0.21
N ASP A 206 -24.84 15.60 1.34
CA ASP A 206 -25.76 15.71 2.48
C ASP A 206 -25.75 17.12 3.13
N LEU A 207 -24.89 18.04 2.65
CA LEU A 207 -24.85 19.44 3.07
C LEU A 207 -25.41 20.46 2.04
N ASP A 208 -25.73 20.09 0.79
CA ASP A 208 -26.59 20.88 -0.12
C ASP A 208 -26.80 20.17 -1.48
N HIS A 209 -28.00 20.31 -2.05
CA HIS A 209 -28.58 19.53 -3.15
C HIS A 209 -27.78 19.36 -4.47
N HIS A 210 -28.05 18.21 -5.11
CA HIS A 210 -27.89 17.82 -6.53
C HIS A 210 -26.46 17.65 -7.09
N VAL A 211 -25.92 16.45 -6.92
CA VAL A 211 -24.83 15.92 -7.75
C VAL A 211 -25.41 15.42 -9.08
N PRO A 212 -24.87 15.80 -10.26
CA PRO A 212 -25.28 15.24 -11.53
C PRO A 212 -24.90 13.76 -11.60
N SER A 213 -25.87 12.90 -11.95
CA SER A 213 -25.61 11.49 -12.23
C SER A 213 -24.76 11.36 -13.49
N PHE A 214 -23.58 10.76 -13.37
CA PHE A 214 -22.89 10.22 -14.52
C PHE A 214 -23.59 8.91 -14.93
N PRO A 215 -23.91 8.72 -16.22
CA PRO A 215 -24.52 7.48 -16.67
C PRO A 215 -23.50 6.35 -16.48
N LEU A 216 -23.75 5.51 -15.47
CA LEU A 216 -23.13 4.19 -15.38
C LEU A 216 -23.46 3.46 -16.68
N PHE A 217 -22.46 2.78 -17.26
CA PHE A 217 -22.67 1.86 -18.35
C PHE A 217 -23.67 0.79 -17.90
N GLU A 218 -24.94 0.95 -18.29
CA GLU A 218 -25.91 -0.13 -18.24
C GLU A 218 -25.45 -1.20 -19.23
N THR A 219 -24.77 -2.23 -18.73
CA THR A 219 -24.62 -3.47 -19.49
C THR A 219 -26.00 -4.13 -19.55
N PRO A 220 -26.59 -4.33 -20.74
CA PRO A 220 -27.83 -5.07 -20.86
C PRO A 220 -27.52 -6.54 -20.56
N LEU A 221 -28.00 -7.03 -19.42
CA LEU A 221 -28.12 -8.46 -19.20
C LEU A 221 -29.25 -8.98 -20.09
N SER A 222 -28.88 -9.92 -20.96
CA SER A 222 -29.76 -10.69 -21.84
C SER A 222 -30.87 -11.41 -21.10
#